data_AF-A0A7M3LVB1-F1
#
_entry.id   AF-A0A7M3LVB1-F1
#
_cell.length_a   1.000
_cell.length_b   1.000
_cell.length_c   1.000
_cell.angle_alpha   90.00
_cell.angle_beta   90.00
_cell.angle_gamma   90.00
#
_symmetry.space_group_name_H-M   'P 1'
#
loop_
_entity.id
_entity.type
_entity.pdbx_description
1 polymer ?
#
loop_
_entity_poly.entity_id
_entity_poly.type
_entity_poly.pdbx_seq_one_letter_code
_entity_poly.pdbx_strand_id
1 'polypeptide(L)'
;MAARVKTSHKGVGQLLRSPMVEAEMLRRANVIKGVAESISPVGTAAWDPHPGLYKESWHTTSHKRGGRRRDRAVAVVWNSAPYARWVEYGTDRVRAHHVLLRAAVAGGR
;
A
#
# COMPACT_ATOMS: atom_id res chain seq x y z
N MET A 1 25.57 -31.89 -8.66
CA MET A 1 25.45 -32.08 -7.20
C MET A 1 24.59 -30.94 -6.66
N ALA A 2 23.40 -31.20 -6.08
CA ALA A 2 22.58 -30.14 -5.51
C ALA A 2 23.10 -29.79 -4.10
N ALA A 3 23.40 -28.52 -3.85
CA ALA A 3 23.87 -28.08 -2.53
C ALA A 3 22.74 -28.24 -1.49
N ARG A 4 23.00 -28.98 -0.40
CA ARG A 4 22.09 -29.02 0.76
C ARG A 4 22.30 -27.76 1.59
N VAL A 5 21.41 -26.77 1.42
CA VAL A 5 21.38 -25.59 2.27
C VAL A 5 20.75 -25.96 3.62
N LYS A 6 21.51 -25.86 4.71
CA LYS A 6 20.95 -25.90 6.07
C LYS A 6 20.44 -24.50 6.43
N THR A 7 19.17 -24.24 6.17
CA THR A 7 18.54 -22.93 6.42
C THR A 7 18.27 -22.72 7.91
N SER A 8 18.76 -21.62 8.47
CA SER A 8 18.42 -21.21 9.85
C SER A 8 17.19 -20.31 9.86
N HIS A 9 16.10 -20.75 10.48
CA HIS A 9 14.89 -19.93 10.62
C HIS A 9 15.16 -18.58 11.32
N LYS A 10 16.06 -18.57 12.32
CA LYS A 10 16.47 -17.35 13.01
C LYS A 10 17.20 -16.39 12.08
N GLY A 11 18.12 -16.90 11.27
CA GLY A 11 18.86 -16.12 10.27
C GLY A 11 17.93 -15.54 9.19
N VAL A 12 16.99 -16.35 8.68
CA VAL A 12 15.97 -15.88 7.73
C VAL A 12 15.11 -14.77 8.35
N GLY A 13 14.68 -14.93 9.60
CA GLY A 13 13.93 -13.89 10.30
C GLY A 13 14.73 -12.60 10.55
N GLN A 14 16.06 -12.68 10.71
CA GLN A 14 16.92 -11.48 10.78
C GLN A 14 17.01 -10.80 9.41
N LEU A 15 17.21 -11.59 8.35
CA LEU A 15 17.26 -11.10 6.98
C LEU A 15 15.94 -10.38 6.59
N LEU A 16 14.79 -10.99 6.87
CA LEU A 16 13.48 -10.42 6.56
C LEU A 16 13.16 -9.13 7.32
N ARG A 17 13.87 -8.85 8.42
CA ARG A 17 13.74 -7.62 9.21
C ARG A 17 14.88 -6.64 9.00
N SER A 18 15.76 -6.93 8.05
CA SER A 18 16.92 -6.09 7.75
C SER A 18 16.47 -4.73 7.22
N PRO A 19 17.26 -3.66 7.44
CA PRO A 19 16.97 -2.34 6.88
C PRO A 19 16.85 -2.34 5.35
N MET A 20 17.60 -3.21 4.66
CA MET A 20 17.51 -3.33 3.20
C MET A 20 16.14 -3.84 2.76
N VAL A 21 15.59 -4.86 3.43
CA VAL A 21 14.25 -5.38 3.10
C VAL A 21 13.18 -4.34 3.45
N GLU A 22 13.30 -3.62 4.57
CA GLU A 22 12.39 -2.53 4.91
C GLU A 22 12.42 -1.41 3.87
N ALA A 23 13.60 -0.98 3.43
CA ALA A 23 13.75 0.03 2.40
C ALA A 23 13.11 -0.39 1.07
N GLU A 24 13.26 -1.67 0.67
CA GLU A 24 12.60 -2.20 -0.52
C GLU A 24 11.07 -2.24 -0.38
N MET A 25 10.55 -2.63 0.80
CA MET A 25 9.11 -2.57 1.07
C MET A 25 8.58 -1.14 0.97
N LEU A 26 9.30 -0.17 1.55
CA LEU A 26 8.94 1.25 1.47
C LEU A 26 9.01 1.77 0.02
N ARG A 27 10.03 1.40 -0.75
CA ARG A 27 10.15 1.75 -2.17
C ARG A 27 8.93 1.26 -2.96
N ARG A 28 8.52 0.00 -2.78
CA ARG A 28 7.30 -0.56 -3.40
C ARG A 28 6.04 0.16 -2.96
N ALA A 29 5.91 0.48 -1.67
CA ALA A 29 4.77 1.23 -1.15
C ALA A 29 4.68 2.64 -1.77
N ASN A 30 5.81 3.32 -1.97
CA ASN A 30 5.85 4.62 -2.65
C ASN A 30 5.44 4.53 -4.12
N VAL A 31 5.82 3.46 -4.83
CA VAL A 31 5.35 3.22 -6.20
C VAL A 31 3.84 3.02 -6.22
N ILE A 32 3.29 2.17 -5.34
CA ILE A 32 1.84 1.96 -5.21
C ILE A 32 1.14 3.28 -4.88
N LYS A 33 1.67 4.08 -3.96
CA LYS A 33 1.13 5.40 -3.61
C LYS A 33 1.09 6.32 -4.83
N GLY A 34 2.18 6.45 -5.59
CA GLY A 34 2.20 7.31 -6.79
C GLY A 34 1.19 6.87 -7.84
N VAL A 35 1.01 5.55 -8.04
CA VAL A 35 -0.07 5.04 -8.90
C VAL A 35 -1.44 5.40 -8.34
N ALA A 36 -1.66 5.21 -7.03
CA ALA A 36 -2.93 5.54 -6.38
C ALA A 36 -3.28 7.03 -6.55
N GLU A 37 -2.32 7.93 -6.35
CA GLU A 37 -2.49 9.38 -6.58
C GLU A 37 -2.85 9.69 -8.04
N SER A 38 -2.17 9.04 -9.01
CA SER A 38 -2.41 9.29 -10.43
C SER A 38 -3.79 8.86 -10.91
N ILE A 39 -4.33 7.76 -10.39
CA ILE A 39 -5.63 7.20 -10.81
C ILE A 39 -6.78 7.64 -9.89
N SER A 40 -6.49 8.40 -8.84
CA SER A 40 -7.49 8.88 -7.89
C SER A 40 -8.50 9.78 -8.58
N PRO A 41 -9.82 9.55 -8.39
CA PRO A 41 -10.83 10.46 -8.92
C PRO A 41 -10.73 11.81 -8.21
N VAL A 42 -10.98 12.87 -8.98
CA VAL A 42 -11.15 14.23 -8.49
C VAL A 42 -12.61 14.58 -8.76
N GLY A 43 -13.36 14.93 -7.71
CA GLY A 43 -14.75 15.33 -7.87
C GLY A 43 -14.84 16.55 -8.79
N THR A 44 -15.71 16.47 -9.80
CA THR A 44 -15.96 17.56 -10.76
C THR A 44 -17.31 18.24 -10.52
N ALA A 45 -18.02 17.80 -9.48
CA ALA A 45 -19.33 18.35 -9.15
C ALA A 45 -19.16 19.75 -8.54
N ALA A 46 -19.94 20.72 -9.01
CA ALA A 46 -19.90 22.09 -8.51
C ALA A 46 -20.23 22.22 -7.01
N TRP A 47 -20.86 21.20 -6.43
CA TRP A 47 -21.24 21.14 -5.02
C TRP A 47 -20.25 20.35 -4.16
N ASP A 48 -19.18 19.77 -4.74
CA ASP A 48 -18.16 19.06 -3.96
C ASP A 48 -17.38 20.08 -3.09
N PRO A 49 -17.49 20.00 -1.75
CA PRO A 49 -16.81 20.95 -0.87
C PRO A 49 -15.28 20.75 -0.86
N HIS A 50 -14.78 19.58 -1.27
CA HIS A 50 -13.36 19.26 -1.23
C HIS A 50 -12.87 18.50 -2.47
N PRO A 51 -12.89 19.13 -3.66
CA PRO A 51 -12.38 18.53 -4.88
C PRO A 51 -10.91 18.13 -4.70
N GLY A 52 -10.60 16.85 -4.88
CA GLY A 52 -9.22 16.34 -4.84
C GLY A 52 -8.71 15.91 -3.47
N LEU A 53 -9.46 16.11 -2.38
CA LEU A 53 -9.02 15.70 -1.03
C LEU A 53 -8.64 14.22 -0.96
N TYR A 54 -9.38 13.33 -1.63
CA TYR A 54 -9.02 11.90 -1.70
C TYR A 54 -7.65 11.67 -2.32
N LYS A 55 -7.33 12.38 -3.41
CA LYS A 55 -6.05 12.27 -4.11
C LYS A 55 -4.89 12.77 -3.24
N GLU A 56 -5.12 13.79 -2.42
CA GLU A 56 -4.12 14.36 -1.52
C GLU A 56 -3.95 13.56 -0.21
N SER A 57 -4.88 12.65 0.08
CA SER A 57 -4.95 11.91 1.35
C SER A 57 -4.18 10.58 1.35
N TRP A 58 -3.24 10.36 0.42
CA TRP A 58 -2.46 9.12 0.34
C TRP A 58 -1.19 9.14 1.19
N HIS A 59 -1.00 8.07 1.97
CA HIS A 59 0.09 7.93 2.93
C HIS A 59 0.80 6.59 2.81
N THR A 60 2.06 6.56 3.23
CA THR A 60 2.91 5.37 3.29
C THR A 60 3.63 5.33 4.63
N THR A 61 3.76 4.14 5.20
CA THR A 61 4.62 3.90 6.37
C THR A 61 5.29 2.53 6.28
N SER A 62 6.41 2.33 6.99
CA SER A 62 7.11 1.05 7.06
C SER A 62 7.43 0.65 8.49
N HIS A 63 7.51 -0.65 8.72
CA HIS A 63 7.90 -1.22 10.01
C HIS A 63 8.80 -2.44 9.80
N LYS A 64 9.93 -2.48 10.50
CA LYS A 64 10.81 -3.67 10.57
C LYS A 64 10.14 -4.93 11.15
N ARG A 65 9.05 -4.77 11.91
CA ARG A 65 8.34 -5.85 12.60
C ARG A 65 6.85 -5.79 12.33
N GLY A 66 6.45 -6.22 11.14
CA GLY A 66 5.07 -6.29 10.70
C GLY A 66 4.60 -7.70 10.35
N GLY A 67 3.43 -7.76 9.71
CA GLY A 67 2.68 -9.00 9.50
C GLY A 67 2.07 -9.54 10.79
N ARG A 68 1.22 -10.58 10.67
CA ARG A 68 0.49 -11.17 11.82
C ARG A 68 1.42 -11.61 12.96
N ARG A 69 2.64 -12.06 12.64
CA ARG A 69 3.62 -12.59 13.61
C ARG A 69 4.75 -11.61 13.95
N ARG A 70 4.74 -10.38 13.43
CA ARG A 70 5.80 -9.37 13.67
C ARG A 70 7.22 -9.85 13.29
N ASP A 71 7.30 -10.72 12.27
CA ASP A 71 8.49 -11.50 11.91
C ASP A 71 9.23 -11.01 10.67
N ARG A 72 8.69 -9.99 9.99
CA ARG A 72 9.22 -9.45 8.72
C ARG A 72 9.01 -7.95 8.62
N ALA A 73 9.80 -7.28 7.80
CA ALA A 73 9.52 -5.90 7.43
C ALA A 73 8.27 -5.83 6.55
N VAL A 74 7.47 -4.79 6.73
CA VAL A 74 6.30 -4.48 5.91
C VAL A 74 6.25 -2.99 5.62
N ALA A 75 5.55 -2.63 4.55
CA ALA A 75 5.10 -1.27 4.32
C ALA A 75 3.59 -1.27 4.08
N VAL A 76 2.94 -0.17 4.45
CA VAL A 76 1.49 0.01 4.39
C VAL A 76 1.20 1.27 3.57
N VAL A 77 0.28 1.13 2.62
CA VAL A 77 -0.30 2.26 1.86
C VAL A 77 -1.73 2.42 2.33
N TRP A 78 -2.13 3.65 2.66
CA TRP A 78 -3.48 3.93 3.15
C TRP A 78 -3.95 5.33 2.75
N ASN A 79 -5.26 5.55 2.79
CA ASN A 79 -5.87 6.84 2.50
C ASN A 79 -6.61 7.36 3.73
N SER A 80 -6.36 8.61 4.12
CA SER A 80 -6.94 9.25 5.32
C SER A 80 -8.30 9.91 5.09
N ALA A 81 -8.79 9.99 3.85
CA ALA A 81 -10.04 10.68 3.56
C ALA A 81 -11.21 9.97 4.27
N PRO A 82 -12.13 10.71 4.93
CA PRO A 82 -13.27 10.12 5.64
C PRO A 82 -14.14 9.21 4.76
N TYR A 83 -14.16 9.50 3.47
CA TYR A 83 -14.96 8.80 2.47
C TYR A 83 -14.17 7.78 1.63
N ALA A 84 -12.92 7.49 1.99
CA ALA A 84 -12.05 6.58 1.23
C ALA A 84 -12.67 5.18 1.01
N ARG A 85 -13.42 4.68 2.01
CA ARG A 85 -14.12 3.39 1.90
C ARG A 85 -15.11 3.37 0.74
N TRP A 86 -15.89 4.43 0.55
CA TRP A 86 -16.88 4.49 -0.52
C TRP A 86 -16.26 4.71 -1.89
N VAL A 87 -15.11 5.39 -1.97
CA VAL A 87 -14.34 5.45 -3.22
C VAL A 87 -13.81 4.06 -3.59
N GLU A 88 -13.29 3.32 -2.61
CA GLU A 88 -12.71 1.99 -2.87
C GLU A 88 -13.79 0.96 -3.25
N TYR A 89 -14.88 0.88 -2.49
CA TYR A 89 -15.87 -0.20 -2.60
C TYR A 89 -17.22 0.23 -3.17
N GLY A 90 -17.44 1.52 -3.38
CA GLY A 90 -18.71 2.04 -3.86
C GLY A 90 -19.83 1.97 -2.83
N THR A 91 -21.02 2.29 -3.31
CA THR A 91 -22.33 2.16 -2.66
C THR A 91 -23.35 1.78 -3.74
N ASP A 92 -24.62 1.63 -3.39
CA ASP A 92 -25.69 1.40 -4.36
C ASP A 92 -25.83 2.52 -5.40
N ARG A 93 -25.37 3.73 -5.09
CA ARG A 93 -25.48 4.93 -5.94
C ARG A 93 -24.17 5.33 -6.61
N VAL A 94 -23.03 4.85 -6.10
CA VAL A 94 -21.70 5.27 -6.55
C VAL A 94 -20.89 4.02 -6.85
N ARG A 95 -20.42 3.90 -8.09
CA ARG A 95 -19.61 2.76 -8.52
C ARG A 95 -18.27 2.73 -7.77
N ALA A 96 -17.83 1.54 -7.39
CA ALA A 96 -16.51 1.31 -6.80
C ALA A 96 -15.39 1.69 -7.78
N HIS A 97 -14.43 2.50 -7.34
CA HIS A 97 -13.25 2.86 -8.14
C HIS A 97 -12.08 1.88 -7.96
N HIS A 98 -12.04 1.15 -6.83
CA HIS A 98 -11.00 0.17 -6.50
C HIS A 98 -9.58 0.73 -6.68
N VAL A 99 -9.35 1.96 -6.23
CA VAL A 99 -8.09 2.68 -6.48
C VAL A 99 -6.92 1.95 -5.83
N LEU A 100 -7.04 1.56 -4.56
CA LEU A 100 -5.97 0.86 -3.85
C LEU A 100 -5.70 -0.51 -4.46
N LEU A 101 -6.75 -1.27 -4.77
CA LEU A 101 -6.60 -2.58 -5.42
C LEU A 101 -5.87 -2.45 -6.77
N ARG A 102 -6.30 -1.52 -7.63
CA ARG A 102 -5.69 -1.30 -8.95
C ARG A 102 -4.26 -0.80 -8.82
N ALA A 103 -4.00 0.10 -7.89
CA ALA A 103 -2.65 0.60 -7.61
C ALA A 103 -1.72 -0.52 -7.11
N ALA A 104 -2.21 -1.42 -6.26
CA ALA A 104 -1.43 -2.57 -5.79
C ALA A 104 -1.08 -3.55 -6.92
N VAL A 105 -2.02 -3.81 -7.85
CA VAL A 105 -1.78 -4.68 -9.02
C VAL A 105 -0.75 -4.06 -9.99
N ALA A 106 -0.80 -2.75 -10.18
CA ALA A 106 0.09 -2.03 -11.09
C ALA A 106 1.50 -1.79 -10.47
N GLY A 107 1.54 -1.32 -9.22
CA GLY A 107 2.78 -0.90 -8.54
C GLY A 107 3.44 -1.95 -7.66
N GLY A 108 2.77 -3.07 -7.38
CA GLY A 108 3.27 -4.12 -6.49
C GLY A 108 4.26 -5.11 -7.11
N ARG A 109 4.60 -4.95 -8.39
CA ARG A 109 5.50 -5.84 -9.15
C ARG A 109 6.95 -5.66 -8.69
#